data_AF-A0A1G8KW61-F1
#
_entry.id   AF-A0A1G8KW61-F1
#
_cell.length_a   1.000
_cell.length_b   1.000
_cell.length_c   1.000
_cell.angle_alpha   90.00
_cell.angle_beta   90.00
_cell.angle_gamma   90.00
#
_symmetry.space_group_name_H-M   'P 1'
#
loop_
_entity.id
_entity.type
_entity.pdbx_description
1 polymer ?
#
loop_
_entity_poly.entity_id
_entity_poly.type
_entity_poly.pdbx_seq_one_letter_code
_entity_poly.pdbx_strand_id
1 'polypeptide(L)'
;MDNLVGIGGLYPNVVQIITTEGSGIETFSDLEGADVAIGDANSGVELNARMMFEAHDMSYDDINEDYLDYGEAIDQIRNGVIDAAFVTSGLPNPAAMDLSSTNDVTVVEVEDDGMEYLEENYESFLEHEVPADTYDNDEDIQTAAITNQLIPNPDLSDEEVYELTRAFYENLDDIHASHDAAEDIDIEDVEEGLNVPMHPGAEQYFEEEGVLDE
;
A
#
# COMPACT_ATOMS: atom_id res chain seq x y z
N MET A 1 11.70 9.68 14.90
CA MET A 1 11.24 8.28 15.03
C MET A 1 11.31 7.80 16.49
N ASP A 2 12.11 8.42 17.36
CA ASP A 2 12.37 7.96 18.74
C ASP A 2 11.16 7.86 19.71
N ASN A 3 9.96 8.32 19.30
CA ASN A 3 8.73 8.27 20.10
C ASN A 3 7.55 7.60 19.36
N LEU A 4 7.78 6.96 18.20
CA LEU A 4 6.72 6.21 17.52
C LEU A 4 6.59 4.84 18.15
N VAL A 5 5.36 4.49 18.54
CA VAL A 5 4.97 3.16 19.01
C VAL A 5 3.70 2.76 18.29
N GLY A 6 3.53 1.47 18.01
CA GLY A 6 2.39 0.93 17.25
C GLY A 6 1.37 0.24 18.16
N ILE A 7 0.13 0.14 17.71
CA ILE A 7 -0.83 -0.84 18.22
C ILE A 7 -0.58 -2.19 17.54
N GLY A 8 -0.47 -2.21 16.21
CA GLY A 8 -0.17 -3.43 15.46
C GLY A 8 -0.05 -3.19 13.96
N GLY A 9 0.48 -4.19 13.25
CA GLY A 9 0.29 -4.35 11.81
C GLY A 9 -1.19 -4.56 11.49
N LEU A 10 -1.59 -4.17 10.28
CA LEU A 10 -2.97 -4.29 9.79
C LEU A 10 -3.01 -5.19 8.56
N TYR A 11 -2.89 -4.60 7.37
CA TYR A 11 -3.01 -5.30 6.10
C TYR A 11 -1.97 -4.78 5.10
N PRO A 12 -1.65 -5.55 4.05
CA PRO A 12 -0.74 -5.10 3.00
C PRO A 12 -1.24 -3.84 2.29
N ASN A 13 -0.34 -2.88 2.14
CA ASN A 13 -0.51 -1.68 1.36
C ASN A 13 0.24 -1.87 0.04
N VAL A 14 -0.48 -2.33 -0.97
CA VAL A 14 0.05 -2.84 -2.24
C VAL A 14 0.33 -1.66 -3.18
N VAL A 15 1.54 -1.58 -3.72
CA VAL A 15 1.90 -0.61 -4.75
C VAL A 15 1.32 -1.09 -6.08
N GLN A 16 0.46 -0.26 -6.68
CA GLN A 16 -0.20 -0.56 -7.94
C GLN A 16 0.14 0.56 -8.93
N ILE A 17 0.81 0.20 -10.02
CA ILE A 17 1.15 1.14 -11.09
C ILE A 17 0.06 1.00 -12.15
N ILE A 18 -1.01 1.78 -11.99
CA ILE A 18 -2.20 1.70 -12.83
C ILE A 18 -1.95 2.39 -14.17
N THR A 19 -2.23 1.69 -15.27
CA THR A 19 -2.25 2.23 -16.63
C THR A 19 -3.41 1.60 -17.41
N THR A 20 -3.45 1.79 -18.73
CA THR A 20 -4.43 1.16 -19.63
C THR A 20 -3.71 0.53 -20.83
N GLU A 21 -4.27 -0.52 -21.45
CA GLU A 21 -3.67 -1.14 -22.64
C GLU A 21 -3.34 -0.13 -23.75
N GLY A 22 -4.10 0.97 -23.84
CA GLY A 22 -3.91 2.02 -24.83
C GLY A 22 -2.69 2.92 -24.62
N SER A 23 -2.06 2.91 -23.44
CA SER A 23 -0.85 3.69 -23.15
C SER A 23 0.39 3.11 -23.83
N GLY A 24 0.40 1.79 -24.05
CA GLY A 24 1.57 1.05 -24.52
C GLY A 24 2.66 0.84 -23.46
N ILE A 25 2.34 1.06 -22.18
CA ILE A 25 3.21 0.78 -21.03
C ILE A 25 2.96 -0.66 -20.59
N GLU A 26 3.96 -1.53 -20.75
CA GLU A 26 3.88 -2.95 -20.37
C GLU A 26 4.87 -3.29 -19.23
N THR A 27 5.98 -2.55 -19.15
CA THR A 27 7.06 -2.75 -18.17
C THR A 27 7.36 -1.46 -17.41
N PHE A 28 8.08 -1.55 -16.28
CA PHE A 28 8.45 -0.35 -15.53
C PHE A 28 9.30 0.61 -16.38
N SER A 29 10.18 0.07 -17.23
CA SER A 29 11.02 0.85 -18.13
C SER A 29 10.23 1.64 -19.18
N ASP A 30 9.01 1.23 -19.54
CA ASP A 30 8.16 1.96 -20.49
C ASP A 30 7.61 3.27 -19.91
N LEU A 31 7.80 3.52 -18.60
CA LEU A 31 7.49 4.81 -17.99
C LEU A 31 8.43 5.93 -18.47
N GLU A 32 9.57 5.62 -19.10
CA GLU A 32 10.52 6.62 -19.60
C GLU A 32 9.82 7.60 -20.58
N GLY A 33 9.75 8.87 -20.19
CA GLY A 33 9.14 9.96 -20.93
C GLY A 33 7.61 10.05 -20.82
N ALA A 34 6.98 9.17 -20.05
CA ALA A 34 5.54 9.16 -19.81
C ALA A 34 5.10 10.25 -18.82
N ASP A 35 3.83 10.65 -18.90
CA ASP A 35 3.18 11.49 -17.89
C ASP A 35 2.67 10.60 -16.73
N VAL A 36 3.25 10.73 -15.53
CA VAL A 36 3.03 9.77 -14.43
C VAL A 36 2.63 10.47 -13.14
N ALA A 37 1.48 10.09 -12.58
CA ALA A 37 1.09 10.52 -11.24
C ALA A 37 1.80 9.69 -10.16
N ILE A 38 2.60 10.33 -9.32
CA ILE A 38 3.42 9.68 -8.28
C ILE A 38 2.81 9.81 -6.86
N GLY A 39 1.56 10.25 -6.76
CA GLY A 39 0.87 10.53 -5.50
C GLY A 39 1.06 11.97 -4.99
N ASP A 40 0.33 12.31 -3.93
CA ASP A 40 0.42 13.64 -3.31
C ASP A 40 1.83 13.95 -2.83
N ALA A 41 2.24 15.22 -2.93
CA ALA A 41 3.56 15.65 -2.50
C ALA A 41 3.82 15.36 -1.01
N ASN A 42 4.91 14.64 -0.71
CA ASN A 42 5.28 14.15 0.63
C ASN A 42 4.33 13.08 1.21
N SER A 43 3.57 12.38 0.37
CA SER A 43 2.78 11.22 0.78
C SER A 43 3.63 9.95 0.87
N GLY A 44 3.09 8.91 1.52
CA GLY A 44 3.71 7.58 1.49
C GLY A 44 3.77 6.99 0.07
N VAL A 45 2.80 7.33 -0.78
CA VAL A 45 2.75 6.92 -2.19
C VAL A 45 3.95 7.49 -2.95
N GLU A 46 4.22 8.78 -2.77
CA GLU A 46 5.36 9.45 -3.40
C GLU A 46 6.70 8.86 -2.95
N LEU A 47 6.82 8.50 -1.67
CA LEU A 47 8.00 7.82 -1.17
C LEU A 47 8.15 6.42 -1.79
N ASN A 48 7.07 5.66 -1.87
CA ASN A 48 7.07 4.33 -2.49
C ASN A 48 7.42 4.41 -3.97
N ALA A 49 6.81 5.35 -4.71
CA ALA A 49 7.09 5.59 -6.12
C ALA A 49 8.58 5.90 -6.32
N ARG A 50 9.16 6.80 -5.52
CA ARG A 50 10.58 7.12 -5.61
C ARG A 50 11.49 5.90 -5.39
N MET A 51 11.19 5.06 -4.41
CA MET A 51 11.96 3.83 -4.13
C MET A 51 11.81 2.81 -5.26
N MET A 52 10.63 2.70 -5.86
CA MET A 52 10.39 1.90 -7.06
C MET A 52 11.23 2.40 -8.23
N PHE A 53 11.22 3.70 -8.53
CA PHE A 53 12.08 4.25 -9.59
C PHE A 53 13.57 3.96 -9.33
N GLU A 54 14.04 4.12 -8.08
CA GLU A 54 15.42 3.78 -7.71
C GLU A 54 15.75 2.29 -7.93
N ALA A 55 14.80 1.38 -7.63
CA ALA A 55 14.94 -0.05 -7.86
C ALA A 55 15.06 -0.43 -9.34
N HIS A 56 14.50 0.39 -10.24
CA HIS A 56 14.58 0.20 -11.69
C HIS A 56 15.65 1.06 -12.36
N ASP A 57 16.64 1.58 -11.60
CA ASP A 57 17.70 2.46 -12.11
C ASP A 57 17.17 3.74 -12.82
N MET A 58 15.95 4.16 -12.46
CA MET A 58 15.26 5.34 -13.00
C MET A 58 15.04 6.40 -11.91
N SER A 59 14.59 7.57 -12.33
CA SER A 59 14.27 8.68 -11.46
C SER A 59 13.15 9.54 -12.04
N TYR A 60 12.70 10.54 -11.30
CA TYR A 60 11.73 11.50 -11.83
C TYR A 60 12.27 12.36 -12.99
N ASP A 61 13.59 12.44 -13.18
CA ASP A 61 14.16 13.12 -14.35
C ASP A 61 13.87 12.35 -15.67
N ASP A 62 13.45 11.08 -15.57
CA ASP A 62 13.16 10.20 -16.69
C ASP A 62 11.67 10.21 -17.08
N ILE A 63 10.81 10.91 -16.33
CA ILE A 63 9.35 10.99 -16.58
C ILE A 63 8.88 12.46 -16.55
N ASN A 64 7.61 12.72 -16.86
CA ASN A 64 6.94 13.96 -16.49
C ASN A 64 6.09 13.69 -15.25
N GLU A 65 6.58 14.07 -14.08
CA GLU A 65 5.93 13.72 -12.82
C GLU A 65 4.79 14.68 -12.45
N ASP A 66 3.65 14.11 -12.06
CA ASP A 66 2.51 14.84 -11.51
C ASP A 66 2.23 14.38 -10.06
N TYR A 67 1.91 15.35 -9.19
CA TYR A 67 1.57 15.07 -7.79
C TYR A 67 0.06 15.17 -7.61
N LEU A 68 -0.62 14.02 -7.63
CA LEU A 68 -2.08 13.93 -7.65
C LEU A 68 -2.57 12.90 -6.64
N ASP A 69 -3.78 13.10 -6.11
CA ASP A 69 -4.49 12.05 -5.37
C ASP A 69 -5.02 10.95 -6.32
N TYR A 70 -5.45 9.83 -5.76
CA TYR A 70 -5.87 8.67 -6.55
C TYR A 70 -7.04 8.97 -7.49
N GLY A 71 -8.05 9.71 -7.02
CA GLY A 71 -9.23 10.00 -7.82
C GLY A 71 -8.90 10.90 -8.99
N GLU A 72 -8.12 11.95 -8.74
CA GLU A 72 -7.67 12.87 -9.78
C GLU A 72 -6.74 12.18 -10.79
N ALA A 73 -5.77 11.38 -10.32
CA ALA A 73 -4.87 10.64 -11.20
C ALA A 73 -5.64 9.69 -12.13
N ILE A 74 -6.56 8.89 -11.58
CA ILE A 74 -7.37 7.96 -12.35
C ILE A 74 -8.30 8.68 -13.34
N ASP A 75 -8.90 9.80 -12.94
CA ASP A 75 -9.68 10.64 -13.84
C ASP A 75 -8.82 11.18 -15.01
N GLN A 76 -7.56 11.53 -14.75
CA GLN A 76 -6.64 12.00 -15.78
C GLN A 76 -6.19 10.88 -16.73
N ILE A 77 -5.96 9.66 -16.22
CA ILE A 77 -5.75 8.46 -17.06
C ILE A 77 -6.96 8.25 -17.97
N ARG A 78 -8.18 8.26 -17.41
CA ARG A 78 -9.42 8.07 -18.19
C ARG A 78 -9.54 9.05 -19.36
N ASN A 79 -9.07 10.28 -19.16
CA ASN A 79 -9.12 11.34 -20.17
C ASN A 79 -7.91 11.37 -21.11
N GLY A 80 -6.92 10.48 -20.92
CA GLY A 80 -5.67 10.43 -21.69
C GLY A 80 -4.81 11.67 -21.48
N VAL A 81 -4.84 12.24 -20.27
CA VAL A 81 -4.01 13.38 -19.86
C VAL A 81 -2.68 12.92 -19.27
N ILE A 82 -2.71 11.84 -18.49
CA ILE A 82 -1.52 11.14 -17.98
C ILE A 82 -1.58 9.67 -18.40
N ASP A 83 -0.44 9.00 -18.41
CA ASP A 83 -0.27 7.64 -18.94
C ASP A 83 -0.31 6.57 -17.84
N ALA A 84 0.16 6.89 -16.64
CA ALA A 84 0.19 5.97 -15.51
C ALA A 84 0.02 6.69 -14.15
N ALA A 85 -0.36 5.92 -13.12
CA ALA A 85 -0.50 6.43 -11.76
C ALA A 85 -0.07 5.39 -10.73
N PHE A 86 0.74 5.84 -9.76
CA PHE A 86 1.00 5.08 -8.55
C PHE A 86 -0.18 5.19 -7.59
N VAL A 87 -0.70 4.04 -7.20
CA VAL A 87 -1.73 3.87 -6.18
C VAL A 87 -1.21 2.88 -5.15
N THR A 88 -0.88 3.34 -3.94
CA THR A 88 -0.54 2.43 -2.84
C THR A 88 -1.75 2.27 -1.94
N SER A 89 -2.43 1.12 -2.01
CA SER A 89 -3.61 0.84 -1.18
C SER A 89 -3.79 -0.65 -0.92
N GLY A 90 -4.78 -0.99 -0.09
CA GLY A 90 -5.35 -2.34 -0.12
C GLY A 90 -6.05 -2.61 -1.46
N LEU A 91 -6.25 -3.89 -1.75
CA LEU A 91 -6.92 -4.36 -2.96
C LEU A 91 -8.40 -4.72 -2.69
N PRO A 92 -9.29 -4.58 -3.69
CA PRO A 92 -9.11 -3.72 -4.86
C PRO A 92 -9.21 -2.23 -4.48
N ASN A 93 -8.55 -1.35 -5.22
CA ASN A 93 -8.71 0.08 -5.10
C ASN A 93 -9.99 0.54 -5.82
N PRO A 94 -10.91 1.27 -5.14
CA PRO A 94 -12.17 1.69 -5.76
C PRO A 94 -12.03 2.57 -7.00
N ALA A 95 -10.99 3.41 -7.09
CA ALA A 95 -10.78 4.27 -8.25
C ALA A 95 -10.30 3.46 -9.46
N ALA A 96 -9.37 2.52 -9.26
CA ALA A 96 -8.94 1.60 -10.31
C ALA A 96 -10.09 0.69 -10.80
N MET A 97 -10.95 0.21 -9.90
CA MET A 97 -12.18 -0.52 -10.25
C MET A 97 -13.15 0.33 -11.10
N ASP A 98 -13.31 1.61 -10.77
CA ASP A 98 -14.17 2.51 -11.55
C ASP A 98 -13.58 2.72 -12.96
N LEU A 99 -12.26 2.81 -13.08
CA LEU A 99 -11.58 2.89 -14.38
C LEU A 99 -11.75 1.61 -15.21
N SER A 100 -11.61 0.42 -14.62
CA SER A 100 -11.75 -0.86 -15.33
C SER A 100 -13.14 -1.05 -15.93
N SER A 101 -14.16 -0.39 -15.36
CA SER A 101 -15.52 -0.41 -15.91
C SER A 101 -15.68 0.29 -17.28
N THR A 102 -14.73 1.16 -17.66
CA THR A 102 -14.77 1.94 -18.92
C THR A 102 -13.54 1.81 -19.79
N ASN A 103 -12.44 1.26 -19.28
CA ASN A 103 -11.14 1.17 -19.92
C ASN A 103 -10.52 -0.19 -19.62
N ASP A 104 -9.75 -0.74 -20.57
CA ASP A 104 -8.94 -1.93 -20.34
C ASP A 104 -7.74 -1.54 -19.45
N VAL A 105 -7.90 -1.73 -18.13
CA VAL A 105 -6.90 -1.37 -17.11
C VAL A 105 -5.80 -2.43 -17.08
N THR A 106 -4.57 -1.97 -16.86
CA THR A 106 -3.41 -2.83 -16.64
C THR A 106 -2.65 -2.33 -15.42
N VAL A 107 -2.05 -3.26 -14.67
CA VAL A 107 -1.10 -2.94 -13.61
C VAL A 107 0.29 -3.30 -14.13
N VAL A 108 1.23 -2.36 -14.06
CA VAL A 108 2.62 -2.64 -14.44
C VAL A 108 3.25 -3.50 -13.34
N GLU A 109 3.81 -4.64 -13.75
CA GLU A 109 4.52 -5.58 -12.89
C GLU A 109 5.78 -4.95 -12.31
N VAL A 110 6.13 -5.30 -11.07
CA VAL A 110 7.46 -5.02 -10.50
C VAL A 110 8.32 -6.24 -10.76
N GLU A 111 9.26 -6.12 -11.70
CA GLU A 111 10.09 -7.27 -12.10
C GLU A 111 11.02 -7.76 -10.97
N ASP A 112 11.37 -9.05 -10.98
CA ASP A 112 12.22 -9.73 -9.98
C ASP A 112 13.47 -8.90 -9.55
N ASP A 113 14.21 -8.32 -10.51
CA ASP A 113 15.42 -7.54 -10.22
C ASP A 113 15.09 -6.28 -9.39
N GLY A 114 13.94 -5.64 -9.66
CA GLY A 114 13.45 -4.48 -8.90
C GLY A 114 12.97 -4.90 -7.51
N MET A 115 12.27 -6.02 -7.41
CA MET A 115 11.84 -6.57 -6.11
C MET A 115 13.03 -6.95 -5.23
N GLU A 116 14.04 -7.65 -5.78
CA GLU A 116 15.29 -7.98 -5.06
C GLU A 116 15.98 -6.71 -4.55
N TYR A 117 16.06 -5.66 -5.36
CA TYR A 117 16.63 -4.38 -4.93
C TYR A 117 15.85 -3.78 -3.75
N LEU A 118 14.52 -3.78 -3.82
CA LEU A 118 13.66 -3.23 -2.76
C LEU A 118 13.87 -3.97 -1.44
N GLU A 119 13.89 -5.30 -1.45
CA GLU A 119 14.12 -6.11 -0.25
C GLU A 119 15.53 -5.91 0.34
N GLU A 120 16.55 -5.75 -0.50
CA GLU A 120 17.93 -5.53 -0.05
C GLU A 120 18.15 -4.15 0.58
N ASN A 121 17.44 -3.12 0.11
CA ASN A 121 17.70 -1.73 0.48
C ASN A 121 16.66 -1.12 1.42
N TYR A 122 15.44 -1.67 1.46
CA TYR A 122 14.33 -1.14 2.24
C TYR A 122 13.57 -2.23 2.99
N GLU A 123 13.86 -2.38 4.29
CA GLU A 123 13.29 -3.40 5.18
C GLU A 123 11.75 -3.42 5.28
N SER A 124 11.06 -2.40 4.77
CA SER A 124 9.59 -2.29 4.84
C SER A 124 8.87 -2.88 3.63
N PHE A 125 9.58 -3.15 2.53
CA PHE A 125 9.00 -3.77 1.34
C PHE A 125 8.98 -5.29 1.46
N LEU A 126 7.92 -5.89 0.96
CA LEU A 126 7.74 -7.32 0.80
C LEU A 126 7.17 -7.62 -0.59
N GLU A 127 7.53 -8.77 -1.14
CA GLU A 127 6.92 -9.31 -2.35
C GLU A 127 5.41 -9.51 -2.14
N HIS A 128 4.62 -9.12 -3.15
CA HIS A 128 3.18 -9.34 -3.19
C HIS A 128 2.70 -9.47 -4.64
N GLU A 129 1.40 -9.58 -4.84
CA GLU A 129 0.77 -9.75 -6.14
C GLU A 129 -0.59 -9.05 -6.12
N VAL A 130 -1.00 -8.54 -7.29
CA VAL A 130 -2.39 -8.21 -7.57
C VAL A 130 -3.03 -9.47 -8.13
N PRO A 131 -3.96 -10.14 -7.41
CA PRO A 131 -4.54 -11.39 -7.88
C PRO A 131 -5.26 -11.25 -9.22
N ALA A 132 -5.37 -12.33 -9.98
CA ALA A 132 -6.22 -12.43 -11.15
C ALA A 132 -7.66 -11.98 -10.83
N ASP A 133 -8.36 -11.47 -11.85
CA ASP A 133 -9.72 -10.91 -11.76
C ASP A 133 -9.86 -9.65 -10.87
N THR A 134 -8.80 -9.12 -10.24
CA THR A 134 -8.88 -7.92 -9.39
C THR A 134 -9.29 -6.69 -10.20
N TYR A 135 -8.70 -6.49 -11.38
CA TYR A 135 -9.04 -5.41 -12.32
C TYR A 135 -9.31 -5.94 -13.73
N ASP A 136 -9.97 -7.09 -13.83
CA ASP A 136 -10.18 -7.86 -15.07
C ASP A 136 -8.86 -8.39 -15.70
N ASN A 137 -7.77 -8.45 -14.93
CA ASN A 137 -6.51 -9.08 -15.33
C ASN A 137 -6.62 -10.62 -15.35
N ASP A 138 -6.04 -11.26 -16.36
CA ASP A 138 -6.15 -12.72 -16.57
C ASP A 138 -5.29 -13.55 -15.59
N GLU A 139 -4.18 -13.01 -15.13
CA GLU A 139 -3.18 -13.69 -14.27
C GLU A 139 -2.80 -12.79 -13.09
N ASP A 140 -2.23 -13.39 -12.04
CA ASP A 140 -1.67 -12.64 -10.91
C ASP A 140 -0.51 -11.76 -11.41
N ILE A 141 -0.43 -10.52 -10.95
CA ILE A 141 0.60 -9.55 -11.36
C ILE A 141 1.53 -9.30 -10.17
N GLN A 142 2.80 -9.64 -10.30
CA GLN A 142 3.81 -9.44 -9.25
C GLN A 142 3.99 -7.94 -8.97
N THR A 143 4.06 -7.60 -7.68
CA THR A 143 4.33 -6.24 -7.23
C THR A 143 4.98 -6.25 -5.84
N ALA A 144 5.20 -5.09 -5.25
CA ALA A 144 5.60 -4.98 -3.85
C ALA A 144 4.49 -4.38 -2.99
N ALA A 145 4.56 -4.67 -1.70
CA ALA A 145 3.74 -4.05 -0.68
C ALA A 145 4.57 -3.56 0.50
N ILE A 146 3.97 -2.66 1.28
CA ILE A 146 4.42 -2.33 2.63
C ILE A 146 3.27 -2.61 3.60
N THR A 147 3.52 -2.78 4.89
CA THR A 147 2.43 -3.05 5.84
C THR A 147 1.79 -1.75 6.35
N ASN A 148 0.45 -1.67 6.30
CA ASN A 148 -0.27 -0.61 7.05
C ASN A 148 -0.16 -0.87 8.54
N GLN A 149 0.09 0.18 9.32
CA GLN A 149 0.27 0.08 10.77
C GLN A 149 -0.66 1.04 11.49
N LEU A 150 -1.25 0.59 12.59
CA LEU A 150 -2.05 1.44 13.46
C LEU A 150 -1.15 2.11 14.50
N ILE A 151 -0.91 3.41 14.34
CA ILE A 151 -0.03 4.17 15.24
C ILE A 151 -0.87 5.15 16.07
N PRO A 152 -0.95 5.00 17.41
CA PRO A 152 -1.64 5.95 18.27
C PRO A 152 -0.87 7.27 18.40
N ASN A 153 -1.55 8.31 18.89
CA ASN A 153 -0.85 9.50 19.33
C ASN A 153 0.05 9.14 20.53
N PRO A 154 1.36 9.45 20.49
CA PRO A 154 2.30 9.07 21.56
C PRO A 154 2.05 9.77 22.90
N ASP A 155 1.18 10.78 22.95
CA ASP A 155 0.78 11.46 24.19
C ASP A 155 -0.37 10.74 24.93
N LEU A 156 -0.98 9.71 24.36
CA LEU A 156 -2.02 8.92 25.01
C LEU A 156 -1.43 8.07 26.14
N SER A 157 -2.21 7.86 27.20
CA SER A 157 -1.83 6.98 28.30
C SER A 157 -1.98 5.50 27.93
N ASP A 158 -1.28 4.63 28.66
CA ASP A 158 -1.39 3.17 28.52
C ASP A 158 -2.85 2.68 28.60
N GLU A 159 -3.64 3.23 29.53
CA GLU A 159 -5.06 2.90 29.68
C GLU A 159 -5.90 3.34 28.47
N GLU A 160 -5.62 4.51 27.90
CA GLU A 160 -6.32 4.99 26.71
C GLU A 160 -6.00 4.13 25.47
N VAL A 161 -4.73 3.71 25.31
CA VAL A 161 -4.35 2.85 24.20
C VAL A 161 -4.88 1.43 24.39
N TYR A 162 -4.87 0.88 25.61
CA TYR A 162 -5.50 -0.41 25.91
C TYR A 162 -6.97 -0.43 25.49
N GLU A 163 -7.76 0.57 25.91
CA GLU A 163 -9.18 0.65 25.57
C GLU A 163 -9.39 0.88 24.06
N LEU A 164 -8.50 1.61 23.39
CA LEU A 164 -8.53 1.79 21.94
C LEU A 164 -8.26 0.46 21.21
N THR A 165 -7.20 -0.25 21.58
CA THR A 165 -6.85 -1.55 21.01
C THR A 165 -8.00 -2.53 21.22
N ARG A 166 -8.49 -2.65 22.45
CA ARG A 166 -9.63 -3.49 22.77
C ARG A 166 -10.87 -3.15 21.94
N ALA A 167 -11.24 -1.88 21.85
CA ALA A 167 -12.40 -1.47 21.07
C ALA A 167 -12.22 -1.75 19.57
N PHE A 168 -11.00 -1.67 19.05
CA PHE A 168 -10.71 -2.00 17.66
C PHE A 168 -10.88 -3.52 17.41
N TYR A 169 -10.21 -4.37 18.18
CA TYR A 169 -10.20 -5.82 17.95
C TYR A 169 -11.49 -6.53 18.39
N GLU A 170 -12.22 -6.02 19.40
CA GLU A 170 -13.55 -6.56 19.75
C GLU A 170 -14.63 -6.25 18.69
N ASN A 171 -14.36 -5.37 17.73
CA ASN A 171 -15.30 -4.97 16.68
C ASN A 171 -14.76 -5.24 15.26
N LEU A 172 -13.88 -6.23 15.08
CA LEU A 172 -13.32 -6.58 13.77
C LEU A 172 -14.39 -6.86 12.71
N ASP A 173 -15.53 -7.46 13.07
CA ASP A 173 -16.64 -7.68 12.13
C ASP A 173 -17.10 -6.38 11.41
N ASP A 174 -17.15 -5.26 12.14
CA ASP A 174 -17.54 -3.96 11.57
C ASP A 174 -16.39 -3.35 10.72
N ILE A 175 -15.13 -3.63 11.08
CA ILE A 175 -13.94 -3.20 10.34
C ILE A 175 -13.82 -3.99 9.03
N HIS A 176 -13.96 -5.31 9.07
CA HIS A 176 -13.97 -6.19 7.90
C HIS A 176 -15.07 -5.80 6.92
N ALA A 177 -16.26 -5.42 7.42
CA ALA A 177 -17.36 -4.95 6.57
C ALA A 177 -17.11 -3.59 5.89
N SER A 178 -16.03 -2.88 6.22
CA SER A 178 -15.75 -1.55 5.68
C SER A 178 -15.01 -1.57 4.33
N HIS A 179 -14.19 -2.59 4.09
CA HIS A 179 -13.37 -2.73 2.89
C HIS A 179 -12.82 -4.17 2.78
N ASP A 180 -12.68 -4.71 1.56
CA ASP A 180 -12.19 -6.08 1.34
C ASP A 180 -10.79 -6.31 1.95
N ALA A 181 -9.82 -5.43 1.67
CA ALA A 181 -8.50 -5.47 2.33
C ALA A 181 -8.52 -5.43 3.88
N ALA A 182 -9.63 -5.02 4.51
CA ALA A 182 -9.72 -5.09 5.97
C ALA A 182 -9.91 -6.51 6.48
N GLU A 183 -10.34 -7.46 5.64
CA GLU A 183 -10.47 -8.89 5.98
C GLU A 183 -9.12 -9.51 6.39
N ASP A 184 -8.00 -8.94 5.94
CA ASP A 184 -6.64 -9.36 6.31
C ASP A 184 -6.22 -8.87 7.72
N ILE A 185 -7.04 -8.05 8.38
CA ILE A 185 -6.73 -7.60 9.75
C ILE A 185 -7.13 -8.69 10.74
N ASP A 186 -6.14 -9.42 11.23
CA ASP A 186 -6.28 -10.44 12.27
C ASP A 186 -5.58 -10.01 13.58
N ILE A 187 -6.12 -10.47 14.71
CA ILE A 187 -5.50 -10.31 16.02
C ILE A 187 -4.28 -11.22 16.17
N GLU A 188 -4.22 -12.35 15.47
CA GLU A 188 -3.08 -13.27 15.52
C GLU A 188 -1.82 -12.70 14.84
N ASP A 189 -1.98 -11.75 13.92
CA ASP A 189 -0.91 -11.23 13.04
C ASP A 189 -0.43 -9.82 13.43
N VAL A 190 -0.72 -9.37 14.66
CA VAL A 190 -0.50 -7.97 15.12
C VAL A 190 0.98 -7.53 15.10
N GLU A 191 1.92 -8.47 15.16
CA GLU A 191 3.36 -8.20 15.04
C GLU A 191 3.85 -8.18 13.59
N GLU A 192 3.09 -8.76 12.65
CA GLU A 192 3.51 -8.88 11.26
C GLU A 192 3.62 -7.50 10.61
N GLY A 193 4.80 -7.19 10.06
CA GLY A 193 5.10 -5.92 9.41
C GLY A 193 5.12 -4.69 10.33
N LEU A 194 4.99 -4.86 11.65
CA LEU A 194 5.12 -3.76 12.61
C LEU A 194 6.60 -3.38 12.77
N ASN A 195 7.00 -2.20 12.28
CA ASN A 195 8.40 -1.74 12.28
C ASN A 195 8.72 -0.73 13.39
N VAL A 196 7.80 -0.54 14.34
CA VAL A 196 7.96 0.28 15.54
C VAL A 196 7.66 -0.57 16.79
N PRO A 197 8.20 -0.23 17.97
CA PRO A 197 7.86 -0.94 19.19
C PRO A 197 6.35 -0.89 19.47
N MET A 198 5.78 -1.96 19.99
CA MET A 198 4.39 -1.97 20.40
C MET A 198 4.16 -1.07 21.63
N HIS A 199 3.01 -0.40 21.68
CA HIS A 199 2.62 0.45 22.79
C HIS A 199 2.28 -0.42 24.01
N PRO A 200 2.72 -0.10 25.25
CA PRO A 200 2.49 -0.93 26.44
C PRO A 200 1.01 -1.27 26.70
N GLY A 201 0.11 -0.30 26.51
CA GLY A 201 -1.34 -0.54 26.57
C GLY A 201 -1.87 -1.56 25.54
N ALA A 202 -1.31 -1.60 24.32
CA ALA A 202 -1.67 -2.60 23.32
C ALA A 202 -1.07 -3.97 23.64
N GLU A 203 0.20 -4.00 24.04
CA GLU A 203 0.91 -5.21 24.51
C GLU A 203 0.13 -5.89 25.64
N GLN A 204 -0.29 -5.14 26.66
CA GLN A 204 -1.11 -5.66 27.76
C GLN A 204 -2.41 -6.32 27.25
N TYR A 205 -3.10 -5.70 26.28
CA TYR A 205 -4.33 -6.27 25.74
C TYR A 205 -4.08 -7.60 25.03
N PHE A 206 -3.06 -7.65 24.18
CA PHE A 206 -2.74 -8.87 23.43
C PHE A 206 -2.18 -10.00 24.32
N GLU A 207 -1.44 -9.68 25.38
CA GLU A 207 -1.05 -10.65 26.41
C GLU A 207 -2.29 -11.23 27.13
N GLU A 208 -3.28 -10.39 27.46
CA GLU A 208 -4.52 -10.83 28.11
C GLU A 208 -5.38 -11.73 27.20
N GLU A 209 -5.38 -11.48 25.89
CA GLU A 209 -6.04 -12.31 24.88
C GLU A 209 -5.20 -13.55 24.49
N GLY A 210 -3.96 -13.67 24.97
CA GLY A 210 -3.07 -14.80 24.73
C GLY A 210 -2.44 -14.84 23.34
N VAL A 211 -2.34 -13.68 22.69
CA VAL A 211 -1.74 -13.46 21.37
C VAL A 211 -0.22 -13.29 21.51
N LEU A 212 0.22 -12.52 22.51
CA LEU A 212 1.63 -12.34 22.83
C LEU A 212 2.04 -13.18 24.04
N ASP A 213 3.28 -13.65 24.03
CA ASP A 213 3.92 -14.31 25.18
C ASP A 213 4.47 -13.25 26.17
N GLU A 214 4.29 -13.50 27.49
CA GLU A 214 4.88 -12.69 28.60
C GLU A 214 6.43 -12.65 28.61
#